data_AF-A0A2E9I397-F1
#
_entry.id   AF-A0A2E9I397-F1
#
_cell.length_a   1.000
_cell.length_b   1.000
_cell.length_c   1.000
_cell.angle_alpha   90.00
_cell.angle_beta   90.00
_cell.angle_gamma   90.00
#
_symmetry.space_group_name_H-M   'P 1'
#
loop_
_entity.id
_entity.type
_entity.pdbx_description
1 polymer ?
#
loop_
_entity_poly.entity_id
_entity_poly.type
_entity_poly.pdbx_seq_one_letter_code
_entity_poly.pdbx_strand_id
1 'polypeptide(L)'
;KKYRVLKATCQACPSKEICCPKAEARYVTREPHEEAREFARECRKTKAYKVSRDKRKKVEMLFAHLKRILGLNRLRLRGPNGAKDEFLLAAIAQNLRKLAKLRQQCANSEAAA
;
A
#
# COMPACT_ATOMS: atom_id res chain seq x y z
N LYS A 1 -5.95 1.56 -25.29
CA LYS A 1 -6.39 1.03 -26.60
C LYS A 1 -7.26 -0.22 -26.39
N LYS A 2 -8.36 -0.36 -27.13
CA LYS A 2 -9.27 -1.51 -27.06
C LYS A 2 -8.99 -2.44 -28.23
N TYR A 3 -8.60 -3.68 -27.93
CA TYR A 3 -8.34 -4.73 -28.92
C TYR A 3 -9.54 -5.66 -28.95
N ARG A 4 -10.10 -5.92 -30.13
CA ARG A 4 -11.29 -6.77 -30.31
C ARG A 4 -10.99 -7.83 -31.38
N VAL A 5 -11.52 -9.03 -31.17
CA VAL A 5 -11.53 -10.08 -32.20
C VAL A 5 -12.76 -9.90 -33.09
N LEU A 6 -12.66 -10.33 -34.35
CA LEU A 6 -13.80 -10.39 -35.26
C LEU A 6 -14.90 -11.30 -34.71
N LYS A 7 -16.16 -10.86 -34.80
CA LYS A 7 -17.32 -11.59 -34.28
C LYS A 7 -17.45 -12.98 -34.88
N ALA A 8 -17.32 -13.10 -36.21
CA ALA A 8 -17.41 -14.38 -36.91
C ALA A 8 -16.37 -15.40 -36.40
N THR A 9 -15.12 -14.98 -36.22
CA THR A 9 -14.04 -15.82 -35.68
C THR A 9 -14.31 -16.23 -34.23
N CYS A 10 -14.84 -15.32 -33.41
CA CYS A 10 -15.13 -15.59 -32.01
C CYS A 10 -16.35 -16.52 -31.84
N GLN A 11 -17.33 -16.45 -32.75
CA GLN A 11 -18.52 -17.30 -32.72
C GLN A 11 -18.25 -18.74 -33.16
N ALA A 12 -17.34 -18.94 -34.11
CA ALA A 12 -16.89 -20.26 -34.54
C ALA A 12 -15.92 -20.92 -33.54
N CYS A 13 -15.51 -20.22 -32.47
CA CYS A 13 -14.54 -20.71 -31.51
C CYS A 13 -15.19 -21.70 -30.52
N PRO A 14 -14.66 -22.94 -30.38
CA PRO A 14 -15.18 -23.94 -29.43
C PRO A 14 -15.13 -23.48 -27.96
N SER A 15 -14.24 -22.53 -27.63
CA SER A 15 -14.07 -22.01 -26.28
C SER A 15 -14.92 -20.78 -25.98
N LYS A 16 -15.78 -20.31 -26.90
CA LYS A 16 -16.58 -19.08 -26.75
C LYS A 16 -17.41 -19.08 -25.47
N GLU A 17 -18.06 -20.20 -25.15
CA GLU A 17 -18.92 -20.32 -23.97
C GLU A 17 -18.14 -20.18 -22.66
N ILE A 18 -16.88 -20.61 -22.63
CA ILE A 18 -16.00 -20.50 -21.47
C ILE A 18 -15.34 -19.12 -21.42
N CYS A 19 -14.89 -18.62 -22.58
CA CYS A 19 -14.06 -17.43 -22.69
C CYS A 19 -14.82 -16.11 -22.57
N CYS A 20 -16.00 -16.00 -23.18
CA CYS A 20 -16.80 -14.77 -23.19
C CYS A 20 -18.31 -15.07 -23.30
N PRO A 21 -18.91 -15.73 -22.30
CA PRO A 21 -20.28 -16.26 -22.37
C PRO A 21 -21.35 -15.20 -22.64
N LYS A 22 -21.15 -13.99 -22.12
CA LYS A 22 -22.11 -12.88 -22.17
C LYS A 22 -21.82 -11.86 -23.29
N ALA A 23 -20.70 -11.99 -23.99
CA ALA A 23 -20.27 -11.00 -24.98
C ALA A 23 -20.29 -11.60 -26.39
N GLU A 24 -20.66 -10.79 -27.38
CA GLU A 24 -20.71 -11.24 -28.78
C GLU A 24 -19.33 -11.60 -29.35
N ALA A 25 -18.28 -10.93 -28.88
CA ALA A 25 -16.89 -11.19 -29.25
C ALA A 25 -15.96 -10.81 -28.10
N ARG A 26 -14.85 -11.54 -27.96
CA ARG A 26 -13.80 -11.23 -26.97
C ARG A 26 -13.15 -9.88 -27.28
N TYR A 27 -12.96 -9.08 -26.24
CA TYR A 27 -12.14 -7.88 -26.31
C TYR A 27 -11.29 -7.72 -25.05
N VAL A 28 -10.18 -7.00 -25.19
CA VAL A 28 -9.30 -6.62 -24.07
C VAL A 28 -9.01 -5.13 -24.17
N THR A 29 -9.07 -4.44 -23.04
CA THR A 29 -8.63 -3.06 -22.93
C THR A 29 -7.23 -3.06 -22.33
N ARG A 30 -6.24 -2.50 -23.03
CA ARG A 30 -4.91 -2.21 -22.45
C ARG A 30 -4.71 -0.71 -22.36
N GLU A 31 -4.28 -0.23 -21.21
CA GLU A 31 -3.90 1.17 -21.03
C GLU A 31 -2.51 1.46 -21.61
N PRO A 32 -2.16 2.73 -21.88
CA PRO A 32 -0.82 3.09 -22.37
C PRO A 32 0.31 2.61 -21.45
N HIS A 33 0.07 2.55 -20.13
CA HIS A 33 1.05 2.13 -19.12
C HIS A 33 0.78 0.71 -18.60
N GLU A 34 0.18 -0.17 -19.41
CA GLU A 34 -0.17 -1.52 -18.96
C GLU A 34 1.06 -2.35 -18.57
N GLU A 35 2.21 -2.14 -19.22
CA GLU A 35 3.47 -2.82 -18.88
C GLU A 35 3.92 -2.50 -17.45
N ALA A 36 3.89 -1.23 -17.06
CA ALA A 36 4.22 -0.81 -15.69
C ALA A 36 3.23 -1.41 -14.67
N ARG A 37 1.96 -1.56 -15.04
CA ARG A 37 0.95 -2.21 -14.20
C ARG A 37 1.17 -3.71 -14.09
N GLU A 38 1.53 -4.37 -15.19
CA GLU A 38 1.84 -5.79 -15.23
C GLU A 38 3.04 -6.10 -14.34
N PHE A 39 4.13 -5.32 -14.46
CA PHE A 39 5.26 -5.35 -13.55
C PHE A 39 4.84 -5.20 -12.09
N ALA A 40 4.02 -4.19 -11.76
CA ALA A 40 3.55 -3.98 -10.39
C ALA A 40 2.70 -5.17 -9.86
N ARG A 41 1.87 -5.79 -10.72
CA ARG A 41 1.08 -6.99 -10.38
C ARG A 41 1.98 -8.19 -10.13
N GLU A 42 3.02 -8.37 -10.94
CA GLU A 42 4.01 -9.44 -10.76
C GLU A 42 4.80 -9.25 -9.47
N CYS A 43 5.32 -8.05 -9.22
CA CYS A 43 5.97 -7.72 -7.97
C CYS A 43 5.08 -8.05 -6.77
N ARG A 44 3.78 -7.76 -6.85
CA ARG A 44 2.82 -8.05 -5.77
C ARG A 44 2.72 -9.54 -5.40
N LYS A 45 3.00 -10.46 -6.32
CA LYS A 45 2.97 -11.91 -6.08
C LYS A 45 4.18 -12.40 -5.27
N THR A 46 5.26 -11.61 -5.22
CA THR A 46 6.51 -12.03 -4.57
C THR A 46 6.43 -11.98 -3.04
N LYS A 47 7.20 -12.86 -2.36
CA LYS A 47 7.38 -12.80 -0.90
C LYS A 47 8.02 -11.49 -0.47
N ALA A 48 8.99 -10.98 -1.23
CA ALA A 48 9.66 -9.71 -0.97
C ALA A 48 8.67 -8.53 -0.91
N TYR A 49 7.68 -8.50 -1.82
CA TYR A 49 6.63 -7.49 -1.78
C TYR A 49 5.75 -7.59 -0.54
N LYS A 50 5.41 -8.80 -0.07
CA LYS A 50 4.66 -8.98 1.18
C LYS A 50 5.41 -8.35 2.36
N VAL A 51 6.69 -8.65 2.50
CA VAL A 51 7.55 -8.07 3.55
C VAL A 51 7.62 -6.54 3.43
N SER A 52 7.86 -6.02 2.21
CA SER A 52 7.90 -4.58 1.96
C SER A 52 6.58 -3.88 2.30
N ARG A 53 5.44 -4.47 1.90
CA ARG A 53 4.10 -3.98 2.22
C ARG A 53 3.89 -3.91 3.73
N ASP A 54 4.22 -4.95 4.47
CA ASP A 54 4.01 -5.01 5.91
C ASP A 54 4.91 -3.99 6.64
N LYS A 55 6.14 -3.77 6.14
CA LYS A 55 7.01 -2.68 6.62
C LYS A 55 6.41 -1.29 6.33
N ARG A 56 5.89 -1.04 5.12
CA ARG A 56 5.24 0.24 4.76
C ARG A 56 4.03 0.54 5.64
N LYS A 57 3.19 -0.46 5.94
CA LYS A 57 2.07 -0.30 6.88
C LYS A 57 2.53 0.16 8.26
N LYS A 58 3.64 -0.37 8.78
CA LYS A 58 4.22 0.08 10.06
C LYS A 58 4.63 1.55 10.00
N VAL A 59 5.21 2.00 8.88
CA VAL A 59 5.59 3.39 8.66
C VAL A 59 4.36 4.30 8.52
N GLU A 60 3.37 3.91 7.72
CA GLU A 60 2.10 4.65 7.56
C GLU A 60 1.40 4.85 8.92
N MET A 61 1.38 3.81 9.76
CA MET A 61 0.82 3.91 11.12
C MET A 61 1.60 4.87 12.03
N LEU A 62 2.92 4.99 11.86
CA LEU A 62 3.71 5.99 12.59
C LEU A 62 3.29 7.40 12.23
N PHE A 63 3.15 7.69 10.93
CA PHE A 63 2.67 9.00 10.47
C PHE A 63 1.22 9.27 10.87
N ALA A 64 0.35 8.25 10.85
CA ALA A 64 -1.02 8.39 11.33
C ALA A 64 -1.07 8.77 12.82
N HIS A 65 -0.22 8.15 13.66
CA HIS A 65 -0.12 8.52 15.06
C HIS A 65 0.47 9.91 15.29
N LEU A 66 1.50 10.29 14.52
CA LEU A 66 2.07 11.65 14.60
C LEU A 66 0.99 12.72 14.38
N LYS A 67 0.14 12.54 13.36
CA LYS A 67 -0.94 13.48 13.07
C LYS A 67 -2.07 13.43 14.11
N ARG A 68 -2.58 12.24 14.41
CA ARG A 68 -3.81 12.07 15.23
C ARG A 68 -3.58 12.17 16.73
N ILE A 69 -2.43 11.72 17.22
CA ILE A 69 -2.13 11.65 18.67
C ILE A 69 -1.26 12.83 19.09
N LEU A 70 -0.22 13.14 18.32
CA LEU A 70 0.69 14.25 18.62
C LEU A 70 0.26 15.57 17.97
N GLY A 71 -0.82 15.58 17.19
CA GLY A 71 -1.39 16.80 16.61
C GLY A 71 -0.53 17.47 15.55
N LEU A 72 0.45 16.76 14.97
CA LEU A 72 1.37 17.30 13.96
C LEU A 72 0.71 17.41 12.58
N ASN A 73 -0.32 18.26 12.48
CA ASN A 73 -1.07 18.49 11.25
C ASN A 73 -0.45 19.58 10.37
N ARG A 74 0.35 20.47 10.97
CA ARG A 74 1.11 21.51 10.28
C ARG A 74 2.48 21.66 10.91
N LEU A 75 3.46 22.03 10.10
CA LEU A 75 4.75 22.51 10.57
C LEU A 75 4.65 24.00 10.89
N ARG A 76 5.32 24.45 11.95
CA ARG A 76 5.33 25.84 12.41
C ARG A 76 6.49 26.64 11.83
N LEU A 77 7.64 26.00 11.68
CA LEU A 77 8.87 26.52 11.11
C LEU A 77 8.82 26.42 9.58
N ARG A 78 9.45 27.38 8.91
CA ARG A 78 9.50 27.46 7.46
C ARG A 78 10.81 26.88 6.92
N GLY A 79 10.75 26.37 5.69
CA GLY A 79 11.90 25.83 4.98
C GLY A 79 12.26 24.39 5.38
N PRO A 80 13.15 23.74 4.62
CA PRO A 80 13.50 22.33 4.81
C PRO A 80 14.18 22.06 6.16
N ASN A 81 14.98 23.01 6.65
CA ASN A 81 15.66 22.87 7.95
C ASN A 81 14.66 22.91 9.11
N GLY A 82 13.74 23.88 9.11
CA GLY A 82 12.69 23.96 10.12
C GLY A 82 11.78 22.72 10.13
N ALA A 83 11.43 22.23 8.93
CA ALA A 83 10.68 20.98 8.79
C ALA A 83 11.44 19.78 9.38
N LYS A 84 12.74 19.68 9.12
CA LYS A 84 13.60 18.60 9.64
C LYS A 84 13.61 18.62 11.17
N ASP A 85 13.79 19.78 11.78
CA ASP A 85 13.89 19.92 13.24
C ASP A 85 12.57 19.55 13.94
N GLU A 86 11.44 20.03 13.41
CA GLU A 86 10.12 19.68 13.94
C GLU A 86 9.82 18.18 13.81
N PHE A 87 10.12 17.59 12.66
CA PHE A 87 9.92 16.15 12.47
C PHE A 87 10.83 15.33 13.38
N LEU A 88 12.07 15.78 13.62
CA LEU A 88 12.99 15.12 14.53
C LEU A 88 12.45 15.11 15.96
N LEU A 89 11.98 16.27 16.46
CA LEU A 89 11.37 16.37 17.79
C LEU A 89 10.11 15.50 17.91
N ALA A 90 9.24 15.54 16.90
CA ALA A 90 8.03 14.72 16.88
C ALA A 90 8.34 13.21 16.84
N ALA A 91 9.37 12.80 16.09
CA ALA A 91 9.85 11.43 16.05
C ALA A 91 10.41 10.97 17.41
N ILE A 92 11.18 11.83 18.09
CA ILE A 92 11.69 11.56 19.44
C ILE A 92 10.51 11.35 20.40
N ALA A 93 9.55 12.28 20.44
CA ALA A 93 8.36 12.16 21.30
C ALA A 93 7.58 10.87 21.03
N GLN A 94 7.39 10.51 19.76
CA GLN A 94 6.70 9.28 19.36
C GLN A 94 7.47 8.01 19.79
N ASN A 95 8.80 8.03 19.71
CA ASN A 95 9.66 6.93 20.16
C ASN A 95 9.61 6.77 21.69
N LEU A 96 9.68 7.86 22.45
CA LEU A 96 9.51 7.85 23.90
C LEU A 96 8.15 7.28 24.31
N ARG A 97 7.08 7.69 23.63
CA ARG A 97 5.73 7.13 23.86
C ARG A 97 5.66 5.62 23.61
N LYS A 98 6.35 5.11 22.59
CA LYS A 98 6.44 3.67 22.35
C LYS A 98 7.21 2.96 23.44
N LEU A 99 8.35 3.49 23.87
CA LEU A 99 9.16 2.92 24.95
C LEU A 99 8.37 2.82 26.25
N ALA A 100 7.62 3.86 26.60
CA ALA A 100 6.76 3.86 27.79
C ALA A 100 5.71 2.73 27.74
N LYS A 101 5.10 2.48 26.56
CA LYS A 101 4.15 1.37 26.38
C LYS A 101 4.80 0.00 26.49
N LEU A 102 5.98 -0.17 25.90
CA LEU A 102 6.71 -1.44 25.96
C LEU A 102 7.11 -1.78 27.40
N ARG A 103 7.58 -0.79 28.17
CA ARG A 103 7.87 -0.97 29.59
C ARG A 103 6.65 -1.43 30.38
N GLN A 104 5.49 -0.82 30.15
CA GLN A 104 4.25 -1.24 30.81
C GLN A 104 3.86 -2.67 30.43
N GLN A 105 4.02 -3.05 29.16
CA GLN A 105 3.70 -4.40 28.68
C GLN A 105 4.61 -5.46 29.32
N CYS A 106 5.92 -5.18 29.41
CA CYS A 106 6.86 -6.06 30.12
C CYS A 106 6.49 -6.22 31.60
N ALA A 107 6.23 -5.11 32.30
CA ALA A 107 5.83 -5.15 33.70
C ALA A 107 4.52 -5.95 33.92
N ASN A 108 3.54 -5.80 33.01
CA ASN A 108 2.30 -6.55 33.07
C ASN A 108 2.49 -8.06 32.79
N SER A 109 3.43 -8.44 31.92
CA SER A 109 3.76 -9.84 31.68
C SER A 109 4.52 -10.49 32.84
N GLU A 110 5.38 -9.72 33.52
CA GLU A 110 6.10 -10.18 34.73
C GLU A 110 5.13 -10.38 35.90
N ALA A 111 4.13 -9.51 36.06
CA ALA A 111 3.13 -9.63 37.11
C ALA A 111 2.10 -10.76 36.87
N ALA A 112 1.99 -11.26 35.64
CA ALA A 112 1.07 -12.34 35.27
C ALA A 112 1.73 -13.73 35.24
N ALA A 113 3.05 -13.79 35.39
CA ALA A 113 3.85 -15.02 35.49
C ALA A 113 4.07 -15.40 36.96
#